data_AF-A0A835F3L2-F1
#
_entry.id   AF-A0A835F3L2-F1
#
_cell.length_a   1.000
_cell.length_b   1.000
_cell.length_c   1.000
_cell.angle_alpha   90.00
_cell.angle_beta   90.00
_cell.angle_gamma   90.00
#
_symmetry.space_group_name_H-M   'P 1'
#
loop_
_entity.id
_entity.type
_entity.pdbx_description
1 polymer ?
#
loop_
_entity_poly.entity_id
_entity_poly.type
_entity_poly.pdbx_seq_one_letter_code
_entity_poly.pdbx_strand_id
1 'polypeptide(L)'
;MASPLLLVAAAVVIALVAGHGAAFDPNPLQDFCVADTTSKVRVNGIPCKDPATVTPDDFFFSGVDHPGGTASRRYGFTALPVDIPGLNTLGASHARVDVAPGAVFPPHYHPRASETAVVLDGAVYFGFVTSYPGNKVYAKVLRKGDVFAVPQGLVHFLHNNGTEPAALYATLSSQNPGLVLLADALFGSGLPGELLAKTFLTDGDTVHRIGAKFQSSGQATEGKFPPQHRAYVPCNIRFHNITRSLPQHHETTTATSWFHTCRFGGDDDGEERADDQVCADVPGPHDGKVREEGFCLDEVEDANS
;
A
#
# COMPACT_ATOMS: atom_id res chain seq x y z
N MET A 1 -7.67 43.64 20.57
CA MET A 1 -6.73 43.45 19.45
C MET A 1 -5.52 42.71 20.01
N ALA A 2 -5.31 41.45 19.65
CA ALA A 2 -4.14 40.71 20.11
C ALA A 2 -2.87 41.35 19.53
N SER A 3 -1.82 41.46 20.34
CA SER A 3 -0.53 41.99 19.88
C SER A 3 0.00 41.12 18.73
N PRO A 4 0.53 41.69 17.64
CA PRO A 4 1.12 40.93 16.54
C PRO A 4 2.22 39.98 17.00
N LEU A 5 2.91 40.29 18.12
CA LEU A 5 3.89 39.42 18.74
C LEU A 5 3.27 38.12 19.29
N LEU A 6 2.05 38.21 19.83
CA LEU A 6 1.32 37.07 20.40
C LEU A 6 0.83 36.13 19.29
N LEU A 7 0.40 36.69 18.16
CA LEU A 7 -0.04 35.92 16.99
C LEU A 7 1.13 35.19 16.32
N VAL A 8 2.30 35.84 16.22
CA VAL A 8 3.52 35.20 15.70
C VAL A 8 3.99 34.08 16.64
N ALA A 9 3.98 34.31 17.95
CA ALA A 9 4.34 33.27 18.93
C ALA A 9 3.37 32.08 18.85
N ALA A 10 2.06 32.32 18.75
CA ALA A 10 1.07 31.26 18.58
C ALA A 10 1.27 30.47 17.27
N ALA A 11 1.54 31.15 16.16
CA ALA A 11 1.81 30.51 14.88
C ALA A 11 3.09 29.64 14.91
N VAL A 12 4.15 30.11 15.58
CA VAL A 12 5.39 29.34 15.77
C VAL A 12 5.16 28.11 16.64
N VAL A 13 4.38 28.23 17.71
CA VAL A 13 4.01 27.08 18.56
C VAL A 13 3.19 26.07 17.74
N ILE A 14 2.17 26.52 16.99
CA ILE A 14 1.36 25.63 16.14
C ILE A 14 2.23 24.92 15.09
N ALA A 15 3.18 25.62 14.45
CA ALA A 15 4.11 25.02 13.48
C ALA A 15 5.07 24.00 14.13
N LEU A 16 5.50 24.23 15.38
CA LEU A 16 6.34 23.29 16.13
C LEU A 16 5.58 22.03 16.57
N VAL A 17 4.29 22.13 16.89
CA VAL A 17 3.47 20.97 17.28
C VAL A 17 2.98 20.18 16.05
N ALA A 18 2.76 20.84 14.91
CA ALA A 18 2.26 20.22 13.68
C ALA A 18 3.29 19.35 12.92
N GLY A 19 4.55 19.32 13.36
CA GLY A 19 5.69 18.80 12.57
C GLY A 19 6.02 17.30 12.68
N HIS A 20 5.33 16.50 13.49
CA HIS A 20 5.69 15.08 13.65
C HIS A 20 4.79 14.17 12.81
N GLY A 21 4.96 14.23 11.50
CA GLY A 21 4.47 13.16 10.62
C GLY A 21 5.22 11.87 10.97
N ALA A 22 4.58 10.97 11.71
CA ALA A 22 5.13 9.65 11.96
C ALA A 22 5.06 8.85 10.65
N ALA A 23 6.21 8.64 10.00
CA ALA A 23 6.33 7.80 8.79
C ALA A 23 6.33 6.29 9.12
N PHE A 24 5.97 5.94 10.35
CA PHE A 24 5.98 4.59 10.93
C PHE A 24 4.67 4.36 11.68
N ASP A 25 4.41 3.10 12.02
CA ASP A 25 3.26 2.76 12.87
C ASP A 25 3.28 3.59 14.17
N PRO A 26 2.14 4.16 14.58
CA PRO A 26 2.05 4.90 15.83
C PRO A 26 2.41 4.03 17.03
N ASN A 27 3.09 4.62 18.02
CA ASN A 27 3.32 3.92 19.29
C ASN A 27 1.97 3.58 19.95
N PRO A 28 1.85 2.40 20.58
CA PRO A 28 0.64 2.02 21.30
C PRO A 28 0.41 2.97 22.49
N LEU A 29 -0.85 3.28 22.77
CA LEU A 29 -1.25 4.14 23.89
C LEU A 29 -1.71 3.34 25.14
N GLN A 30 -1.70 2.01 25.05
CA GLN A 30 -2.09 1.05 26.07
C GLN A 30 -1.38 -0.28 25.82
N ASP A 31 -1.43 -1.20 26.77
CA ASP A 31 -0.70 -2.48 26.69
C ASP A 31 -1.07 -3.34 25.47
N PHE A 32 -2.35 -3.35 25.08
CA PHE A 32 -2.82 -4.06 23.90
C PHE A 32 -4.09 -3.43 23.30
N CYS A 33 -4.29 -3.65 22.00
CA CYS A 33 -5.51 -3.32 21.27
C CYS A 33 -5.73 -4.41 20.20
N VAL A 34 -6.33 -5.53 20.61
CA VAL A 34 -6.59 -6.66 19.69
C VAL A 34 -7.53 -6.20 18.56
N ALA A 35 -7.16 -6.42 17.31
CA ALA A 35 -7.95 -6.03 16.15
C ALA A 35 -9.38 -6.60 16.19
N ASP A 36 -10.38 -5.73 16.11
CA ASP A 36 -11.77 -6.09 15.83
C ASP A 36 -12.04 -5.98 14.33
N THR A 37 -11.90 -7.11 13.64
CA THR A 37 -12.15 -7.22 12.20
C THR A 37 -13.64 -7.21 11.83
N THR A 38 -14.54 -7.24 12.82
CA THR A 38 -16.00 -7.23 12.60
C THR A 38 -16.58 -5.82 12.60
N SER A 39 -15.89 -4.88 13.25
CA SER A 39 -16.25 -3.47 13.30
C SER A 39 -16.40 -2.86 11.90
N LYS A 40 -17.37 -1.95 11.76
CA LYS A 40 -17.60 -1.16 10.55
C LYS A 40 -16.94 0.22 10.60
N VAL A 41 -16.43 0.61 11.77
CA VAL A 41 -15.76 1.88 11.97
C VAL A 41 -14.42 1.87 11.23
N ARG A 42 -14.12 2.94 10.50
CA ARG A 42 -12.84 3.13 9.82
C ARG A 42 -11.97 4.09 10.62
N VAL A 43 -10.75 3.66 10.90
CA VAL A 43 -9.72 4.45 11.57
C VAL A 43 -8.38 4.19 10.88
N ASN A 44 -7.35 4.97 11.21
CA ASN A 44 -5.99 4.58 10.85
C ASN A 44 -5.60 3.34 11.68
N GLY A 45 -5.40 2.20 11.01
CA GLY A 45 -5.24 0.89 11.66
C GLY A 45 -6.57 0.12 11.73
N ILE A 46 -6.81 -0.57 12.85
CA ILE A 46 -8.02 -1.38 13.08
C ILE A 46 -8.58 -1.06 14.47
N PRO A 47 -9.91 -0.88 14.62
CA PRO A 47 -10.55 -0.73 15.93
C PRO A 47 -10.21 -1.89 16.88
N CYS A 48 -10.22 -1.64 18.18
CA CYS A 48 -9.93 -2.66 19.19
C CYS A 48 -11.19 -3.45 19.58
N LYS A 49 -11.04 -4.74 19.89
CA LYS A 49 -12.03 -5.51 20.68
C LYS A 49 -12.18 -4.92 22.08
N ASP A 50 -13.30 -5.22 22.74
CA ASP A 50 -13.46 -5.00 24.18
C ASP A 50 -12.39 -5.81 24.94
N PRO A 51 -11.51 -5.16 25.75
CA PRO A 51 -10.48 -5.85 26.53
C PRO A 51 -11.01 -6.97 27.43
N ALA A 52 -12.27 -6.89 27.89
CA ALA A 52 -12.89 -7.93 28.71
C ALA A 52 -13.15 -9.25 27.95
N THR A 53 -13.13 -9.21 26.62
CA THR A 53 -13.38 -10.36 25.73
C THR A 53 -12.10 -10.98 25.18
N VAL A 54 -10.95 -10.37 25.48
CA VAL A 54 -9.64 -10.80 24.97
C VAL A 54 -9.14 -12.03 25.70
N THR A 55 -8.55 -12.96 24.95
CA THR A 55 -8.01 -14.23 25.46
C THR A 55 -6.58 -14.46 24.98
N PRO A 56 -5.82 -15.41 25.55
CA PRO A 56 -4.49 -15.75 25.04
C PRO A 56 -4.45 -16.13 23.57
N ASP A 57 -5.55 -16.71 23.04
CA ASP A 57 -5.66 -17.10 21.64
C ASP A 57 -5.62 -15.89 20.68
N ASP A 58 -5.97 -14.69 21.15
CA ASP A 58 -5.88 -13.45 20.36
C ASP A 58 -4.41 -13.01 20.14
N PHE A 59 -3.45 -13.58 20.88
CA PHE A 59 -2.02 -13.29 20.79
C PHE A 59 -1.19 -14.47 20.25
N PHE A 60 -1.86 -15.48 19.71
CA PHE A 60 -1.24 -16.75 19.36
C PHE A 60 -1.43 -17.10 17.89
N PHE A 61 -0.41 -17.73 17.31
CA PHE A 61 -0.49 -18.35 15.98
C PHE A 61 0.30 -19.65 15.99
N SER A 62 -0.28 -20.70 15.38
CA SER A 62 0.36 -22.01 15.22
C SER A 62 0.53 -22.36 13.74
N GLY A 63 1.49 -23.22 13.40
CA GLY A 63 1.68 -23.75 12.04
C GLY A 63 2.82 -23.14 11.24
N VAL A 64 3.65 -22.28 11.83
CA VAL A 64 4.87 -21.73 11.17
C VAL A 64 5.97 -22.77 10.97
N ASP A 65 5.84 -23.95 11.56
CA ASP A 65 6.71 -25.10 11.36
C ASP A 65 6.46 -25.82 10.04
N HIS A 66 5.27 -25.66 9.45
CA HIS A 66 4.90 -26.23 8.16
C HIS A 66 4.97 -25.20 7.03
N PRO A 67 5.22 -25.63 5.77
CA PRO A 67 5.15 -24.75 4.63
C PRO A 67 3.78 -24.08 4.48
N GLY A 68 3.76 -22.91 3.85
CA GLY A 68 2.53 -22.24 3.45
C GLY A 68 1.68 -23.06 2.47
N GLY A 69 0.52 -22.51 2.11
CA GLY A 69 -0.45 -23.15 1.20
C GLY A 69 0.04 -23.30 -0.25
N THR A 70 -0.84 -23.07 -1.23
CA THR A 70 -0.50 -23.29 -2.64
C THR A 70 0.56 -22.30 -3.14
N ALA A 71 1.62 -22.81 -3.78
CA ALA A 71 2.67 -22.00 -4.39
C ALA A 71 2.12 -21.10 -5.51
N SER A 72 2.70 -19.91 -5.63
CA SER A 72 2.49 -19.04 -6.80
C SER A 72 2.80 -19.80 -8.07
N ARG A 73 1.86 -19.86 -9.01
CA ARG A 73 2.06 -20.57 -10.28
C ARG A 73 3.18 -19.95 -11.10
N ARG A 74 3.30 -18.62 -11.05
CA ARG A 74 4.30 -17.87 -11.83
C ARG A 74 5.69 -17.94 -11.20
N TYR A 75 5.74 -17.84 -9.88
CA TYR A 75 7.01 -17.57 -9.18
C TYR A 75 7.51 -18.74 -8.33
N GLY A 76 6.63 -19.66 -7.93
CA GLY A 76 6.98 -20.88 -7.19
C GLY A 76 7.23 -20.70 -5.69
N PHE A 77 6.99 -19.50 -5.13
CA PHE A 77 7.04 -19.26 -3.68
C PHE A 77 5.67 -19.42 -3.03
N THR A 78 5.66 -19.71 -1.73
CA THR A 78 4.49 -19.56 -0.85
C THR A 78 4.79 -18.48 0.19
N ALA A 79 3.74 -17.81 0.65
CA ALA A 79 3.81 -16.93 1.81
C ALA A 79 2.66 -17.28 2.75
N LEU A 80 3.01 -17.63 3.99
CA LEU A 80 2.09 -17.89 5.09
C LEU A 80 2.12 -16.67 6.02
N PRO A 81 1.10 -15.79 5.99
CA PRO A 81 0.99 -14.70 6.95
C PRO A 81 0.80 -15.27 8.36
N VAL A 82 1.47 -14.66 9.34
CA VAL A 82 1.26 -14.98 10.76
C VAL A 82 0.20 -14.02 11.29
N ASP A 83 -1.06 -14.44 11.16
CA ASP A 83 -2.23 -13.62 11.50
C ASP A 83 -2.50 -13.66 13.01
N ILE A 84 -1.89 -12.75 13.76
CA ILE A 84 -2.12 -12.56 15.20
C ILE A 84 -2.90 -11.24 15.40
N PRO A 85 -4.20 -11.27 15.77
CA PRO A 85 -5.00 -10.06 15.98
C PRO A 85 -4.42 -9.09 17.03
N GLY A 86 -3.71 -9.63 18.02
CA GLY A 86 -3.01 -8.86 19.06
C GLY A 86 -1.82 -8.05 18.58
N LEU A 87 -1.36 -8.20 17.33
CA LEU A 87 -0.28 -7.36 16.76
C LEU A 87 -0.75 -5.95 16.39
N ASN A 88 -2.05 -5.69 16.38
CA ASN A 88 -2.58 -4.36 16.12
C ASN A 88 -2.03 -3.36 17.15
N THR A 89 -1.57 -2.21 16.65
CA THR A 89 -0.85 -1.13 17.36
C THR A 89 0.59 -1.45 17.80
N LEU A 90 1.11 -2.65 17.55
CA LEU A 90 2.44 -3.06 18.03
C LEU A 90 3.58 -2.84 17.01
N GLY A 91 3.28 -2.30 15.82
CA GLY A 91 4.33 -1.98 14.85
C GLY A 91 5.05 -3.20 14.26
N ALA A 92 4.40 -4.38 14.26
CA ALA A 92 5.03 -5.61 13.81
C ALA A 92 4.07 -6.52 13.03
N SER A 93 4.60 -7.22 12.04
CA SER A 93 3.94 -8.35 11.37
C SER A 93 4.97 -9.42 11.00
N HIS A 94 4.50 -10.64 10.74
CA HIS A 94 5.39 -11.76 10.44
C HIS A 94 4.81 -12.64 9.34
N ALA A 95 5.70 -13.34 8.63
CA ALA A 95 5.31 -14.32 7.63
C ALA A 95 6.36 -15.43 7.53
N ARG A 96 5.92 -16.65 7.24
CA ARG A 96 6.79 -17.69 6.72
C ARG A 96 6.78 -17.64 5.19
N VAL A 97 7.94 -17.79 4.58
CA VAL A 97 8.10 -17.86 3.12
C VAL A 97 8.78 -19.17 2.77
N ASP A 98 8.19 -19.97 1.90
CA ASP A 98 8.85 -21.15 1.33
C ASP A 98 9.14 -20.93 -0.16
N VAL A 99 10.33 -21.36 -0.59
CA VAL A 99 10.83 -21.15 -1.95
C VAL A 99 11.32 -22.48 -2.49
N ALA A 100 10.58 -23.05 -3.46
CA ALA A 100 10.94 -24.30 -4.12
C ALA A 100 12.26 -24.16 -4.92
N PRO A 101 12.93 -25.27 -5.28
CA PRO A 101 14.09 -25.24 -6.17
C PRO A 101 13.80 -24.48 -7.47
N GLY A 102 14.64 -23.48 -7.81
CA GLY A 102 14.48 -22.62 -8.98
C GLY A 102 13.42 -21.52 -8.84
N ALA A 103 12.63 -21.50 -7.77
CA ALA A 103 11.62 -20.48 -7.53
C ALA A 103 12.23 -19.13 -7.11
N VAL A 104 11.41 -18.09 -7.21
CA VAL A 104 11.74 -16.74 -6.79
C VAL A 104 10.62 -16.17 -5.94
N PHE A 105 10.96 -15.37 -4.93
CA PHE A 105 10.11 -14.26 -4.55
C PHE A 105 10.62 -13.08 -5.38
N PRO A 106 9.89 -12.66 -6.44
CA PRO A 106 10.41 -11.72 -7.43
C PRO A 106 10.76 -10.37 -6.80
N PRO A 107 11.52 -9.49 -7.49
CA PRO A 107 11.79 -8.15 -7.00
C PRO A 107 10.53 -7.45 -6.49
N HIS A 108 10.54 -7.06 -5.22
CA HIS A 108 9.43 -6.43 -4.52
C HIS A 108 9.94 -5.46 -3.45
N TYR A 109 9.04 -4.68 -2.87
CA TYR A 109 9.35 -3.87 -1.69
C TYR A 109 8.14 -3.76 -0.75
N HIS A 110 8.44 -3.40 0.49
CA HIS A 110 7.48 -3.06 1.53
C HIS A 110 7.46 -1.54 1.72
N PRO A 111 6.38 -0.84 1.31
CA PRO A 111 6.34 0.62 1.40
C PRO A 111 6.38 1.15 2.84
N ARG A 112 5.93 0.35 3.82
CA ARG A 112 5.71 0.79 5.21
C ARG A 112 6.51 0.02 6.25
N ALA A 113 7.43 -0.86 5.85
CA ALA A 113 8.22 -1.63 6.80
C ALA A 113 9.62 -1.94 6.29
N SER A 114 10.56 -1.99 7.23
CA SER A 114 11.79 -2.78 7.08
C SER A 114 11.48 -4.25 7.31
N GLU A 115 12.31 -5.15 6.76
CA GLU A 115 12.19 -6.58 6.96
C GLU A 115 13.48 -7.15 7.57
N THR A 116 13.35 -8.07 8.51
CA THR A 116 14.43 -8.99 8.84
C THR A 116 13.93 -10.42 8.69
N ALA A 117 14.72 -11.26 8.02
CA ALA A 117 14.36 -12.65 7.81
C ALA A 117 15.47 -13.59 8.27
N VAL A 118 15.07 -14.66 8.94
CA VAL A 118 15.94 -15.79 9.32
C VAL A 118 15.64 -16.98 8.43
N VAL A 119 16.68 -17.66 7.95
CA VAL A 119 16.50 -18.91 7.19
C VAL A 119 16.19 -20.05 8.17
N LEU A 120 15.02 -20.66 8.02
CA LEU A 120 14.57 -21.81 8.81
C LEU A 120 15.15 -23.12 8.27
N ASP A 121 15.23 -23.25 6.95
CA ASP A 121 15.76 -24.44 6.29
C ASP A 121 16.33 -24.15 4.90
N GLY A 122 17.20 -25.04 4.43
CA GLY A 122 17.84 -24.94 3.11
C GLY A 122 18.80 -23.75 2.97
N ALA A 123 18.88 -23.22 1.75
CA ALA A 123 19.70 -22.07 1.39
C ALA A 123 19.03 -21.23 0.31
N VAL A 124 19.22 -19.91 0.36
CA VAL A 124 18.57 -18.96 -0.56
C VAL A 124 19.49 -17.80 -0.88
N TYR A 125 19.51 -17.36 -2.14
CA TYR A 125 20.13 -16.10 -2.53
C TYR A 125 19.16 -14.96 -2.23
N PHE A 126 19.48 -14.17 -1.21
CA PHE A 126 18.64 -13.07 -0.72
C PHE A 126 19.44 -11.77 -0.72
N GLY A 127 18.82 -10.67 -1.11
CA GLY A 127 19.40 -9.34 -1.02
C GLY A 127 18.47 -8.22 -1.46
N PHE A 128 18.99 -7.00 -1.37
CA PHE A 128 18.29 -5.77 -1.77
C PHE A 128 19.15 -4.92 -2.71
N VAL A 129 18.51 -3.92 -3.33
CA VAL A 129 19.12 -2.95 -4.24
C VAL A 129 18.98 -1.54 -3.64
N THR A 130 20.08 -0.79 -3.59
CA THR A 130 20.04 0.61 -3.13
C THR A 130 19.37 1.52 -4.15
N SER A 131 18.88 2.68 -3.71
CA SER A 131 18.24 3.67 -4.57
C SER A 131 19.19 4.30 -5.62
N TYR A 132 18.58 4.98 -6.60
CA TYR A 132 19.26 5.81 -7.60
C TYR A 132 20.14 6.89 -6.94
N PRO A 133 21.31 7.23 -7.52
CA PRO A 133 21.88 6.70 -8.76
C PRO A 133 22.69 5.41 -8.61
N GLY A 134 22.87 4.91 -7.38
CA GLY A 134 23.80 3.81 -7.11
C GLY A 134 23.32 2.45 -7.62
N ASN A 135 22.03 2.12 -7.47
CA ASN A 135 21.42 0.85 -7.90
C ASN A 135 22.27 -0.39 -7.55
N LYS A 136 22.94 -0.37 -6.39
CA LYS A 136 23.92 -1.40 -6.00
C LYS A 136 23.23 -2.56 -5.30
N VAL A 137 23.57 -3.77 -5.71
CA VAL A 137 23.07 -5.01 -5.09
C VAL A 137 23.87 -5.36 -3.84
N TYR A 138 23.16 -5.60 -2.74
CA TYR A 138 23.69 -6.17 -1.50
C TYR A 138 22.99 -7.52 -1.27
N ALA A 139 23.65 -8.61 -1.65
CA ALA A 139 23.08 -9.94 -1.63
C ALA A 139 24.13 -11.01 -1.32
N LYS A 140 23.69 -12.13 -0.76
CA LYS A 140 24.52 -13.32 -0.55
C LYS A 140 23.64 -14.58 -0.45
N VAL A 141 24.27 -15.74 -0.51
CA VAL A 141 23.61 -17.00 -0.18
C VAL A 141 23.55 -17.13 1.34
N LEU A 142 22.34 -17.16 1.87
CA LEU A 142 22.02 -17.41 3.27
C LEU A 142 21.70 -18.89 3.46
N ARG A 143 22.06 -19.44 4.62
CA ARG A 143 21.79 -20.82 5.03
C ARG A 143 21.00 -20.82 6.33
N LYS A 144 20.43 -21.97 6.68
CA LYS A 144 19.75 -22.19 7.96
C LYS A 144 20.46 -21.53 9.13
N GLY A 145 19.73 -20.68 9.86
CA GLY A 145 20.22 -19.90 11.00
C GLY A 145 20.78 -18.52 10.65
N ASP A 146 21.08 -18.23 9.38
CA ASP A 146 21.49 -16.90 8.96
C ASP A 146 20.32 -15.92 9.00
N VAL A 147 20.60 -14.67 9.38
CA VAL A 147 19.64 -13.55 9.40
C VAL A 147 20.09 -12.47 8.42
N PHE A 148 19.14 -11.84 7.75
CA PHE A 148 19.41 -10.73 6.83
C PHE A 148 18.39 -9.61 7.01
N ALA A 149 18.85 -8.37 6.92
CA ALA A 149 18.03 -7.18 7.09
C ALA A 149 17.88 -6.42 5.78
N VAL A 150 16.65 -5.99 5.50
CA VAL A 150 16.27 -5.19 4.34
C VAL A 150 15.73 -3.85 4.82
N PRO A 151 16.36 -2.72 4.45
CA PRO A 151 15.84 -1.40 4.77
C PRO A 151 14.46 -1.13 4.16
N GLN A 152 13.64 -0.37 4.87
CA GLN A 152 12.28 -0.04 4.44
C GLN A 152 12.26 0.57 3.04
N GLY A 153 11.30 0.12 2.22
CA GLY A 153 11.06 0.65 0.88
C GLY A 153 12.10 0.26 -0.18
N LEU A 154 13.17 -0.47 0.17
CA LEU A 154 14.13 -0.93 -0.84
C LEU A 154 13.65 -2.19 -1.55
N VAL A 155 13.92 -2.23 -2.85
CA VAL A 155 13.64 -3.40 -3.69
C VAL A 155 14.54 -4.55 -3.27
N HIS A 156 13.93 -5.69 -2.98
CA HIS A 156 14.61 -6.93 -2.58
C HIS A 156 13.95 -8.15 -3.21
N PHE A 157 14.60 -9.30 -3.11
CA PHE A 157 14.20 -10.50 -3.83
C PHE A 157 14.73 -11.75 -3.13
N LEU A 158 14.02 -12.88 -3.26
CA LEU A 158 14.56 -14.19 -2.90
C LEU A 158 14.70 -15.04 -4.16
N HIS A 159 15.80 -15.77 -4.28
CA HIS A 159 16.00 -16.74 -5.35
C HIS A 159 16.60 -18.02 -4.79
N ASN A 160 15.87 -19.13 -4.92
CA ASN A 160 16.42 -20.44 -4.60
C ASN A 160 17.13 -20.99 -5.85
N ASN A 161 18.44 -20.75 -5.94
CA ASN A 161 19.29 -21.31 -6.99
C ASN A 161 19.85 -22.71 -6.66
N GLY A 162 19.39 -23.31 -5.56
CA GLY A 162 19.74 -24.66 -5.14
C GLY A 162 18.82 -25.73 -5.71
N THR A 163 19.06 -26.98 -5.30
CA THR A 163 18.26 -28.15 -5.68
C THR A 163 17.25 -28.57 -4.62
N GLU A 164 17.37 -28.03 -3.40
CA GLU A 164 16.52 -28.35 -2.26
C GLU A 164 15.58 -27.18 -1.94
N PRO A 165 14.38 -27.42 -1.37
CA PRO A 165 13.52 -26.36 -0.88
C PRO A 165 14.20 -25.51 0.20
N ALA A 166 13.81 -24.24 0.29
CA ALA A 166 14.26 -23.32 1.34
C ALA A 166 13.06 -22.66 2.03
N ALA A 167 13.22 -22.31 3.30
CA ALA A 167 12.19 -21.64 4.09
C ALA A 167 12.79 -20.52 4.94
N LEU A 168 12.05 -19.42 5.09
CA LEU A 168 12.43 -18.27 5.89
C LEU A 168 11.26 -17.83 6.79
N TYR A 169 11.61 -17.20 7.91
CA TYR A 169 10.67 -16.46 8.74
C TYR A 169 11.02 -14.98 8.67
N ALA A 170 10.14 -14.20 8.05
CA ALA A 170 10.24 -12.75 7.91
C ALA A 170 9.50 -12.06 9.05
N THR A 171 10.12 -11.01 9.57
CA THR A 171 9.52 -10.06 10.52
C THR A 171 9.60 -8.67 9.93
N LEU A 172 8.50 -7.93 10.00
CA LEU A 172 8.37 -6.63 9.37
C LEU A 172 8.02 -5.58 10.42
N SER A 173 8.64 -4.41 10.33
CA SER A 173 8.50 -3.32 11.31
C SER A 173 7.23 -2.47 11.11
N SER A 174 6.12 -3.11 10.73
CA SER A 174 4.77 -2.53 10.69
C SER A 174 3.74 -3.64 10.77
N GLN A 175 2.60 -3.38 11.41
CA GLN A 175 1.42 -4.23 11.39
C GLN A 175 0.83 -4.37 9.98
N ASN A 176 1.09 -3.39 9.11
CA ASN A 176 0.66 -3.38 7.72
C ASN A 176 1.82 -2.94 6.81
N PRO A 177 2.76 -3.84 6.50
CA PRO A 177 3.96 -3.49 5.74
C PRO A 177 3.66 -3.11 4.28
N GLY A 178 2.57 -3.66 3.72
CA GLY A 178 2.26 -3.64 2.30
C GLY A 178 3.22 -4.50 1.48
N LEU A 179 2.83 -4.89 0.27
CA LEU A 179 3.67 -5.67 -0.64
C LEU A 179 3.47 -5.18 -2.07
N VAL A 180 4.56 -4.76 -2.72
CA VAL A 180 4.53 -4.36 -4.13
C VAL A 180 5.47 -5.26 -4.91
N LEU A 181 4.92 -6.24 -5.63
CA LEU A 181 5.66 -7.03 -6.61
C LEU A 181 5.90 -6.18 -7.86
N LEU A 182 7.16 -5.84 -8.17
CA LEU A 182 7.45 -4.85 -9.22
C LEU A 182 6.91 -5.28 -10.59
N ALA A 183 7.07 -6.55 -10.95
CA ALA A 183 6.64 -7.04 -12.26
C ALA A 183 5.12 -6.99 -12.40
N ASP A 184 4.37 -7.40 -11.36
CA ASP A 184 2.90 -7.32 -11.35
C ASP A 184 2.41 -5.87 -11.33
N ALA A 185 3.06 -4.99 -10.56
CA ALA A 185 2.74 -3.57 -10.54
C ALA A 185 3.00 -2.89 -11.89
N LEU A 186 4.02 -3.30 -12.64
CA LEU A 186 4.37 -2.70 -13.93
C LEU A 186 3.53 -3.26 -15.08
N PHE A 187 3.29 -4.58 -15.11
CA PHE A 187 2.67 -5.24 -16.25
C PHE A 187 1.22 -5.72 -16.02
N GLY A 188 0.78 -5.81 -14.75
CA GLY A 188 -0.57 -6.25 -14.38
C GLY A 188 -1.54 -5.12 -13.96
N SER A 189 -1.04 -3.91 -13.71
CA SER A 189 -1.84 -2.77 -13.23
C SER A 189 -2.61 -2.00 -14.32
N GLY A 190 -2.34 -2.29 -15.60
CA GLY A 190 -2.95 -1.57 -16.73
C GLY A 190 -2.24 -0.26 -17.10
N LEU A 191 -0.97 -0.06 -16.73
CA LEU A 191 -0.17 1.08 -17.21
C LEU A 191 -0.15 1.15 -18.75
N PRO A 192 -0.17 2.37 -19.34
CA PRO A 192 -0.13 2.52 -20.78
C PRO A 192 1.08 1.83 -21.42
N GLY A 193 0.86 1.06 -22.48
CA GLY A 193 1.93 0.32 -23.15
C GLY A 193 3.06 1.22 -23.65
N GLU A 194 2.75 2.42 -24.11
CA GLU A 194 3.73 3.43 -24.53
C GLU A 194 4.61 3.94 -23.38
N LEU A 195 4.04 4.10 -22.19
CA LEU A 195 4.77 4.48 -20.98
C LEU A 195 5.76 3.38 -20.62
N LEU A 196 5.32 2.12 -20.63
CA LEU A 196 6.19 0.98 -20.36
C LEU A 196 7.26 0.82 -21.45
N ALA A 197 6.90 0.99 -22.73
CA ALA A 197 7.85 0.87 -23.83
C ALA A 197 8.97 1.91 -23.68
N LYS A 198 8.61 3.15 -23.34
CA LYS A 198 9.57 4.21 -23.06
C LYS A 198 10.39 3.94 -21.79
N THR A 199 9.77 3.39 -20.74
CA THR A 199 10.43 3.07 -19.46
C THR A 199 11.47 1.96 -19.62
N PHE A 200 11.14 0.90 -20.37
CA PHE A 200 12.00 -0.25 -20.59
C PHE A 200 12.94 -0.11 -21.79
N LEU A 201 12.92 1.04 -22.48
CA LEU A 201 13.73 1.33 -23.67
C LEU A 201 13.52 0.28 -24.77
N THR A 202 12.26 -0.09 -25.01
CA THR A 202 11.84 -1.13 -25.94
C THR A 202 10.62 -0.69 -26.76
N ASP A 203 10.05 -1.59 -27.55
CA ASP A 203 8.88 -1.37 -28.39
C ASP A 203 7.57 -1.89 -27.75
N GLY A 204 6.44 -1.44 -28.30
CA GLY A 204 5.10 -1.80 -27.83
C GLY A 204 4.81 -3.30 -27.95
N ASP A 205 5.32 -3.98 -28.97
CA ASP A 205 5.12 -5.42 -29.17
C ASP A 205 5.82 -6.22 -28.07
N THR A 206 7.02 -5.81 -27.67
CA THR A 206 7.77 -6.41 -26.58
C THR A 206 7.06 -6.21 -25.25
N VAL A 207 6.57 -5.00 -24.97
CA VAL A 207 5.75 -4.73 -23.77
C VAL A 207 4.49 -5.58 -23.76
N HIS A 208 3.76 -5.65 -24.88
CA HIS A 208 2.55 -6.44 -25.00
C HIS A 208 2.82 -7.93 -24.74
N ARG A 209 3.90 -8.47 -25.32
CA ARG A 209 4.31 -9.87 -25.11
C ARG A 209 4.69 -10.16 -23.66
N ILE A 210 5.34 -9.23 -22.95
CA ILE A 210 5.62 -9.39 -21.52
C ILE A 210 4.30 -9.32 -20.75
N GLY A 211 3.51 -8.25 -20.97
CA GLY A 211 2.23 -7.98 -20.32
C GLY A 211 1.21 -9.11 -20.46
N ALA A 212 1.18 -9.81 -21.59
CA ALA A 212 0.32 -10.97 -21.80
C ALA A 212 0.54 -12.08 -20.75
N LYS A 213 1.75 -12.22 -20.20
CA LYS A 213 2.06 -13.18 -19.12
C LYS A 213 1.45 -12.76 -17.76
N PHE A 214 1.01 -11.52 -17.66
CA PHE A 214 0.39 -10.89 -16.50
C PHE A 214 -1.13 -10.69 -16.66
N GLN A 215 -1.70 -11.02 -17.83
CA GLN A 215 -3.10 -10.70 -18.20
C GLN A 215 -4.09 -11.90 -18.17
N SER A 216 -3.74 -13.02 -17.54
CA SER A 216 -4.66 -14.16 -17.29
C SER A 216 -4.39 -14.71 -15.88
N SER A 217 -5.31 -14.66 -14.91
CA SER A 217 -6.71 -15.12 -14.92
C SER A 217 -7.57 -14.18 -14.07
N GLY A 218 -8.81 -13.88 -14.48
CA GLY A 218 -9.70 -13.00 -13.72
C GLY A 218 -9.77 -13.38 -12.25
N GLN A 219 -9.52 -12.42 -11.35
CA GLN A 219 -9.83 -12.44 -9.91
C GLN A 219 -9.67 -13.77 -9.15
N ALA A 220 -8.85 -14.69 -9.63
CA ALA A 220 -8.52 -15.91 -8.93
C ALA A 220 -7.39 -15.54 -8.00
N THR A 221 -7.76 -15.30 -6.74
CA THR A 221 -6.93 -15.14 -5.55
C THR A 221 -5.66 -16.02 -5.61
N GLU A 222 -4.58 -15.51 -6.21
CA GLU A 222 -3.25 -16.09 -6.10
C GLU A 222 -2.70 -15.64 -4.75
N GLY A 223 -2.56 -16.60 -3.82
CA GLY A 223 -2.05 -16.33 -2.47
C GLY A 223 -2.86 -15.27 -1.74
N LYS A 224 -4.04 -15.65 -1.25
CA LYS A 224 -4.79 -14.82 -0.30
C LYS A 224 -3.92 -14.68 0.98
N PHE A 225 -3.03 -13.69 1.01
CA PHE A 225 -2.95 -12.89 2.23
C PHE A 225 -4.40 -12.53 2.53
N PRO A 226 -4.92 -12.73 3.76
CA PRO A 226 -6.26 -12.27 4.07
C PRO A 226 -6.36 -10.84 3.53
N PRO A 227 -7.45 -10.46 2.84
CA PRO A 227 -7.62 -9.08 2.46
C PRO A 227 -7.40 -8.30 3.74
N GLN A 228 -6.29 -7.55 3.83
CA GLN A 228 -6.15 -6.54 4.85
C GLN A 228 -7.18 -5.49 4.43
N HIS A 229 -8.39 -5.74 4.93
CA HIS A 229 -9.67 -5.09 4.77
C HIS A 229 -9.80 -4.11 3.59
N ARG A 230 -10.67 -4.47 2.63
CA ARG A 230 -11.14 -3.68 1.48
C ARG A 230 -10.09 -2.74 0.89
N ALA A 231 -9.51 -3.19 -0.22
CA ALA A 231 -8.72 -2.38 -1.13
C ALA A 231 -9.24 -0.94 -1.19
N TYR A 232 -8.33 0.03 -1.04
CA TYR A 232 -8.51 1.35 -1.62
C TYR A 232 -8.96 1.13 -3.07
N VAL A 233 -10.22 1.42 -3.36
CA VAL A 233 -10.74 1.37 -4.72
C VAL A 233 -9.98 2.46 -5.48
N PRO A 234 -9.28 2.15 -6.58
CA PRO A 234 -8.64 3.19 -7.38
C PRO A 234 -9.74 4.12 -7.89
N CYS A 235 -9.61 5.42 -7.59
CA CYS A 235 -10.49 6.41 -8.18
C CYS A 235 -10.18 6.46 -9.69
N ASN A 236 -11.16 6.09 -10.53
CA ASN A 236 -11.03 6.21 -11.97
C ASN A 236 -11.10 7.70 -12.35
N ILE A 237 -9.94 8.32 -12.55
CA ILE A 237 -9.85 9.70 -13.03
C ILE A 237 -10.37 9.74 -14.47
N ARG A 238 -11.56 10.28 -14.69
CA ARG A 238 -12.05 10.63 -16.03
C ARG A 238 -11.95 12.14 -16.24
N PHE A 239 -11.03 12.55 -17.10
CA PHE A 239 -10.97 13.92 -17.58
C PHE A 239 -12.14 14.17 -18.55
N HIS A 240 -13.06 15.07 -18.19
CA HIS A 240 -14.09 15.58 -19.10
C HIS A 240 -13.73 17.00 -19.50
N ASN A 241 -13.58 17.26 -20.80
CA ASN A 241 -13.54 18.62 -21.33
C ASN A 241 -14.98 19.11 -21.48
N ILE A 242 -15.42 20.01 -20.60
CA ILE A 242 -16.68 20.71 -20.76
C ILE A 242 -16.37 22.13 -21.25
N THR A 243 -16.59 22.39 -22.53
CA THR A 243 -16.59 23.74 -23.09
C THR A 243 -17.95 24.38 -22.84
N ARG A 244 -18.02 25.32 -21.89
CA ARG A 244 -19.18 26.24 -21.81
C ARG A 244 -18.85 27.53 -22.56
N SER A 245 -19.59 27.79 -23.63
CA SER A 245 -19.67 29.13 -24.21
C SER A 245 -20.59 29.99 -23.36
N LEU A 246 -20.03 30.98 -22.65
CA LEU A 246 -20.84 32.06 -22.09
C LEU A 246 -21.08 33.12 -23.18
N PRO A 247 -22.31 33.63 -23.35
CA PRO A 247 -22.57 34.69 -24.30
C PRO A 247 -21.93 35.98 -23.78
N GLN A 248 -20.95 36.47 -24.52
CA GLN A 248 -20.27 37.72 -24.24
C GLN A 248 -21.06 38.90 -24.77
N HIS A 249 -21.03 40.00 -24.02
CA HIS A 249 -20.57 41.23 -24.63
C HIS A 249 -19.03 41.24 -24.53
N HIS A 250 -18.40 41.08 -25.69
CA HIS A 250 -16.99 41.24 -26.06
C HIS A 250 -15.89 40.83 -25.05
N GLU A 251 -15.41 39.56 -25.14
CA GLU A 251 -14.01 39.07 -24.99
C GLU A 251 -13.96 37.60 -24.52
N THR A 252 -13.49 36.70 -25.40
CA THR A 252 -13.55 35.24 -25.21
C THR A 252 -12.49 34.72 -24.27
N THR A 253 -12.79 34.76 -22.96
CA THR A 253 -12.00 34.03 -21.95
C THR A 253 -12.41 32.55 -21.95
N THR A 254 -11.45 31.69 -22.28
CA THR A 254 -11.57 30.24 -22.10
C THR A 254 -11.16 29.91 -20.67
N ALA A 255 -12.11 29.46 -19.85
CA ALA A 255 -11.82 28.88 -18.54
C ALA A 255 -11.95 27.36 -18.65
N THR A 256 -10.86 26.64 -18.43
CA THR A 256 -10.86 25.18 -18.28
C THR A 256 -10.98 24.87 -16.79
N SER A 257 -12.12 24.32 -16.36
CA SER A 257 -12.30 23.84 -14.99
C SER A 257 -12.15 22.32 -14.96
N TRP A 258 -11.36 21.79 -14.02
CA TRP A 258 -11.12 20.36 -13.86
C TRP A 258 -11.99 19.83 -12.73
N PHE A 259 -12.97 18.98 -13.03
CA PHE A 259 -13.80 18.34 -12.01
C PHE A 259 -13.33 16.91 -11.74
N HIS A 260 -13.36 16.52 -10.47
CA HIS A 260 -13.12 15.15 -10.03
C HIS A 260 -14.48 14.57 -9.61
N THR A 261 -14.91 13.48 -10.24
CA THR A 261 -16.10 12.73 -9.82
C THR A 261 -15.69 11.37 -9.29
N CYS A 262 -16.00 11.10 -8.02
CA CYS A 262 -15.81 9.81 -7.39
C CYS A 262 -17.09 8.99 -7.57
N ARG A 263 -17.03 7.84 -8.24
CA ARG A 263 -18.18 6.92 -8.37
C ARG A 263 -17.97 5.74 -7.43
N PHE A 264 -18.81 5.61 -6.42
CA PHE A 264 -18.79 4.45 -5.53
C PHE A 264 -19.54 3.29 -6.18
N GLY A 265 -18.84 2.22 -6.56
CA GLY A 265 -19.45 0.97 -7.00
C GLY A 265 -19.81 0.12 -5.78
N GLY A 266 -21.10 -0.08 -5.54
CA GLY A 266 -21.60 -1.16 -4.70
C GLY A 266 -21.97 -2.36 -5.59
N ASP A 267 -21.57 -3.56 -5.18
CA ASP A 267 -22.05 -4.80 -5.78
C ASP A 267 -23.50 -5.05 -5.34
N ASP A 268 -24.35 -5.27 -6.35
CA ASP A 268 -25.67 -5.91 -6.38
C ASP A 268 -26.51 -5.92 -5.08
N ASP A 269 -27.37 -4.92 -4.95
CA ASP A 269 -28.77 -5.05 -4.53
C ASP A 269 -29.51 -3.81 -5.07
N GLY A 270 -30.47 -4.02 -5.98
CA GLY A 270 -31.05 -2.94 -6.78
C GLY A 270 -31.83 -1.90 -5.96
N GLU A 271 -31.21 -0.73 -5.75
CA GLU A 271 -31.88 0.58 -5.69
C GLU A 271 -30.85 1.69 -5.99
N GLU A 272 -30.88 2.25 -7.21
CA GLU A 272 -30.00 3.35 -7.63
C GLU A 272 -30.38 4.64 -6.88
N ARG A 273 -29.56 5.03 -5.89
CA ARG A 273 -29.51 6.41 -5.42
C ARG A 273 -28.10 6.95 -5.67
N ALA A 274 -27.96 7.74 -6.74
CA ALA A 274 -26.74 8.43 -7.07
C ALA A 274 -26.62 9.69 -6.21
N ASP A 275 -25.81 9.63 -5.15
CA ASP A 275 -25.34 10.84 -4.48
C ASP A 275 -24.01 11.25 -5.14
N ASP A 276 -24.10 12.15 -6.12
CA ASP A 276 -22.94 12.79 -6.74
C ASP A 276 -22.37 13.84 -5.75
N GLN A 277 -21.26 13.52 -5.07
CA GLN A 277 -20.51 14.52 -4.30
C GLN A 277 -19.68 15.40 -5.24
N VAL A 278 -19.96 16.70 -5.25
CA VAL A 278 -19.18 17.73 -5.96
C VAL A 278 -18.09 18.24 -5.02
N CYS A 279 -16.83 17.98 -5.36
CA CYS A 279 -15.69 18.63 -4.69
C CYS A 279 -15.52 20.06 -5.26
N ALA A 280 -15.51 21.07 -4.40
CA ALA A 280 -15.31 22.47 -4.80
C ALA A 280 -13.84 22.91 -4.58
N ASP A 281 -13.23 23.52 -5.59
CA ASP A 281 -11.93 24.18 -5.48
C ASP A 281 -12.08 25.55 -4.79
N VAL A 282 -11.22 25.86 -3.82
CA VAL A 282 -11.12 27.21 -3.22
C VAL A 282 -10.18 28.07 -4.07
N PRO A 283 -10.57 29.28 -4.53
CA PRO A 283 -9.71 30.10 -5.38
C PRO A 283 -8.62 30.82 -4.58
N GLY A 284 -7.35 30.41 -4.78
CA GLY A 284 -6.15 31.14 -4.38
C GLY A 284 -5.60 32.03 -5.52
N PRO A 285 -4.83 33.11 -5.22
CA PRO A 285 -4.48 34.13 -6.19
C PRO A 285 -3.48 33.62 -7.24
N HIS A 286 -3.71 34.08 -8.47
CA HIS A 286 -2.91 33.81 -9.66
C HIS A 286 -1.43 34.19 -9.46
N ASP A 287 -0.56 33.18 -9.40
CA ASP A 287 0.71 33.20 -10.12
C ASP A 287 1.19 31.76 -10.35
N GLY A 288 1.65 31.50 -11.57
CA GLY A 288 1.74 30.15 -12.13
C GLY A 288 2.68 29.18 -11.40
N LYS A 289 2.23 27.92 -11.40
CA LYS A 289 2.93 26.66 -11.02
C LYS A 289 2.97 26.31 -9.53
N VAL A 290 1.91 25.65 -9.03
CA VAL A 290 1.98 24.63 -7.97
C VAL A 290 0.91 23.55 -8.23
N ARG A 291 1.24 22.27 -8.01
CA ARG A 291 0.25 21.17 -7.93
C ARG A 291 -0.26 21.13 -6.49
N GLU A 292 -1.55 21.27 -6.27
CA GLU A 292 -2.16 21.15 -4.93
C GLU A 292 -2.90 19.81 -4.79
N GLU A 293 -2.69 19.15 -3.65
CA GLU A 293 -3.43 17.97 -3.21
C GLU A 293 -4.72 18.43 -2.53
N GLY A 294 -5.88 18.02 -3.04
CA GLY A 294 -7.18 18.35 -2.42
C GLY A 294 -7.50 17.44 -1.23
N PHE A 295 -7.92 18.03 -0.11
CA PHE A 295 -8.52 17.35 1.03
C PHE A 295 -10.04 17.32 0.89
N CYS A 296 -10.69 16.18 1.18
CA CYS A 296 -12.13 16.10 1.42
C CYS A 296 -12.36 16.18 2.93
N LEU A 297 -13.10 17.18 3.40
CA LEU A 297 -13.63 17.25 4.78
C LEU A 297 -15.09 16.76 4.74
N ASP A 298 -15.44 15.80 5.59
CA ASP A 298 -16.84 15.48 5.86
C ASP A 298 -17.42 16.57 6.79
N GLU A 299 -18.30 17.42 6.26
CA GLU A 299 -19.27 18.12 7.09
C GLU A 299 -20.32 17.10 7.55
N VAL A 300 -20.23 16.69 8.82
CA VAL A 300 -21.34 16.06 9.52
C VAL A 300 -22.28 17.19 9.95
N GLU A 301 -23.36 17.42 9.21
CA GLU A 301 -24.51 18.16 9.75
C GLU A 301 -25.24 17.26 10.74
N ASP A 302 -25.15 17.63 12.01
CA ASP A 302 -26.00 17.15 13.09
C ASP A 302 -27.47 17.57 12.82
N ALA A 303 -28.28 16.62 12.35
CA ALA A 303 -29.73 16.78 12.31
C ALA A 303 -30.32 16.41 13.69
N ASN A 304 -30.42 17.39 14.59
CA ASN A 304 -31.35 17.33 15.72
C ASN A 304 -31.84 18.74 16.15
N SER A 305 -32.81 19.28 15.40
CA SER A 305 -33.85 20.20 15.88
C SER A 305 -34.97 20.32 14.85
#